data_AF-A0A011T5P9-F1
#
_entry.id   AF-A0A011T5P9-F1
#
_cell.length_a   1.000
_cell.length_b   1.000
_cell.length_c   1.000
_cell.angle_alpha   90.00
_cell.angle_beta   90.00
_cell.angle_gamma   90.00
#
_symmetry.space_group_name_H-M   'P 1'
#
loop_
_entity.id
_entity.type
_entity.pdbx_description
1 polymer ?
#
loop_
_entity_poly.entity_id
_entity_poly.type
_entity_poly.pdbx_seq_one_letter_code
_entity_poly.pdbx_strand_id
1 'polypeptide(L)'
;SAPFGPVGALDAIPTYRLAAGTALPGIPPLRRHWAGEVTEALRTAAPSFVLDLRSEAYVALGPVPSEVASAYVRVVTIGEDGATRALNHFNKHGKGTLVRRLAETRPRIATREALLAWAETAGVTLQDGAPGEIDLVV
;
A
#
# COMPACT_ATOMS: atom_id res chain seq x y z
N SER A 1 10.80 1.76 -1.98
CA SER A 1 11.86 2.56 -2.65
C SER A 1 12.21 1.88 -3.97
N ALA A 2 12.51 2.63 -5.04
CA ALA A 2 12.96 2.04 -6.30
C ALA A 2 14.44 1.60 -6.28
N PRO A 3 15.38 2.35 -5.65
CA PRO A 3 16.77 1.89 -5.50
C PRO A 3 17.02 1.05 -4.24
N PHE A 4 16.16 1.11 -3.22
CA PHE A 4 16.42 0.48 -1.91
C PHE A 4 15.42 -0.61 -1.52
N GLY A 5 14.48 -1.00 -2.40
CA GLY A 5 13.43 -1.95 -2.01
C GLY A 5 12.53 -1.44 -0.87
N PRO A 6 12.02 -2.31 0.03
CA PRO A 6 11.37 -1.90 1.26
C PRO A 6 12.32 -1.12 2.17
N VAL A 7 11.81 -0.06 2.79
CA VAL A 7 12.55 0.74 3.77
C VAL A 7 11.65 1.02 4.96
N GLY A 8 12.24 1.02 6.15
CA GLY A 8 11.60 1.45 7.39
C GLY A 8 11.36 2.95 7.40
N ALA A 9 10.41 3.40 8.22
CA ALA A 9 10.06 4.82 8.35
C ALA A 9 11.21 5.70 8.86
N LEU A 10 12.19 5.12 9.55
CA LEU A 10 13.33 5.81 10.15
C LEU A 10 14.66 5.49 9.46
N ASP A 11 14.64 4.77 8.34
CA ASP A 11 15.86 4.45 7.60
C ASP A 11 16.47 5.72 7.01
N ALA A 12 17.77 5.91 7.22
CA ALA A 12 18.51 6.98 6.58
C ALA A 12 18.66 6.69 5.09
N ILE A 13 18.11 7.56 4.24
CA ILE A 13 18.21 7.44 2.77
C ILE A 13 18.93 8.67 2.20
N PRO A 14 19.91 8.49 1.30
CA PRO A 14 20.54 9.63 0.63
C PRO A 14 19.56 10.31 -0.34
N THR A 15 19.83 11.56 -0.70
CA THR A 15 19.06 12.25 -1.75
C THR A 15 19.23 11.52 -3.09
N TYR A 16 18.14 11.12 -3.72
CA TYR A 16 18.15 10.51 -5.05
C TYR A 16 16.87 10.83 -5.83
N ARG A 17 16.90 10.59 -7.14
CA ARG A 17 15.71 10.56 -7.99
C ARG A 17 15.73 9.35 -8.90
N LEU A 18 14.96 8.33 -8.55
CA LEU A 18 14.76 7.12 -9.34
C LEU A 18 13.33 6.63 -9.13
N ALA A 19 12.53 6.59 -10.19
CA ALA A 19 11.14 6.11 -10.12
C ALA A 19 11.08 4.62 -10.48
N ALA A 20 10.00 3.95 -10.06
CA ALA A 20 9.82 2.49 -10.27
C ALA A 20 9.90 2.06 -11.75
N GLY A 21 9.51 2.93 -12.69
CA GLY A 21 9.55 2.65 -14.12
C GLY A 21 10.81 3.15 -14.83
N THR A 22 11.78 3.72 -14.11
CA THR A 22 13.00 4.23 -14.74
C THR A 22 13.86 3.09 -15.28
N ALA A 23 14.17 3.11 -16.57
CA ALA A 23 15.13 2.21 -17.18
C ALA A 23 16.56 2.62 -16.80
N LEU A 24 17.39 1.64 -16.41
CA LEU A 24 18.78 1.86 -16.03
C LEU A 24 19.70 1.07 -16.97
N PRO A 25 20.74 1.69 -17.55
CA PRO A 25 21.71 0.99 -18.39
C PRO A 25 22.34 -0.19 -17.65
N GLY A 26 22.38 -1.36 -18.30
CA GLY A 26 22.99 -2.57 -17.73
C GLY A 26 22.17 -3.27 -16.64
N ILE A 27 21.00 -2.73 -16.25
CA ILE A 27 20.12 -3.35 -15.25
C ILE A 27 18.82 -3.78 -15.95
N PRO A 28 18.32 -5.01 -15.70
CA PRO A 28 16.99 -5.40 -16.16
C PRO A 28 15.91 -4.42 -15.66
N PRO A 29 14.71 -4.40 -16.27
CA PRO A 29 13.60 -3.58 -15.76
C PRO A 29 13.44 -3.78 -14.25
N LEU A 30 13.29 -2.69 -13.49
CA LEU A 30 13.32 -2.73 -12.02
C LEU A 30 12.34 -3.73 -11.41
N ARG A 31 11.19 -3.96 -12.06
CA ARG A 31 10.27 -5.06 -11.72
C ARG A 31 10.96 -6.42 -11.70
N ARG A 32 11.71 -6.77 -12.75
CA ARG A 32 12.44 -8.05 -12.83
C ARG A 32 13.60 -8.10 -11.83
N HIS A 33 14.23 -6.95 -11.58
CA HIS A 33 15.34 -6.86 -10.63
C HIS A 33 14.87 -7.06 -9.18
N TRP A 34 13.73 -6.48 -8.80
CA TRP A 34 13.27 -6.45 -7.40
C TRP A 34 12.19 -7.45 -7.03
N ALA A 35 11.29 -7.84 -7.94
CA ALA A 35 10.06 -8.52 -7.57
C ALA A 35 10.29 -9.78 -6.73
N GLY A 36 11.26 -10.63 -7.10
CA GLY A 36 11.60 -11.84 -6.35
C GLY A 36 12.12 -11.54 -4.94
N GLU A 37 13.20 -10.76 -4.86
CA GLU A 37 13.88 -10.44 -3.59
C GLU A 37 12.97 -9.71 -2.60
N VAL A 38 12.15 -8.77 -3.08
CA VAL A 38 11.22 -8.03 -2.20
C VAL A 38 10.08 -8.93 -1.70
N THR A 39 9.57 -9.81 -2.57
CA THR A 39 8.54 -10.79 -2.17
C THR A 39 9.11 -11.73 -1.10
N GLU A 40 10.34 -12.21 -1.27
CA GLU A 40 11.01 -13.09 -0.32
C GLU A 40 11.34 -12.40 1.00
N ALA A 41 11.73 -11.13 0.96
CA ALA A 41 11.93 -10.33 2.17
C ALA A 41 10.61 -10.15 2.96
N LEU A 42 9.49 -9.88 2.27
CA LEU A 42 8.17 -9.80 2.91
C LEU A 42 7.74 -11.15 3.51
N ARG A 43 8.02 -12.26 2.83
CA ARG A 43 7.78 -13.61 3.34
C ARG A 43 8.59 -13.87 4.61
N THR A 44 9.88 -13.55 4.59
CA THR A 44 10.81 -13.76 5.71
C THR A 44 10.42 -12.92 6.93
N ALA A 45 9.95 -11.69 6.71
CA ALA A 45 9.45 -10.84 7.78
C ALA A 45 8.18 -11.38 8.46
N ALA A 46 7.48 -12.31 7.79
CA ALA A 46 6.28 -12.99 8.27
C ALA A 46 5.26 -12.06 8.98
N PRO A 47 4.86 -10.93 8.35
CA PRO A 47 3.87 -10.05 8.96
C PRO A 47 2.53 -10.77 9.08
N SER A 48 1.82 -10.56 10.18
CA SER A 48 0.48 -11.13 10.35
C SER A 48 -0.54 -10.55 9.36
N PHE A 49 -0.34 -9.29 8.94
CA PHE A 49 -1.17 -8.61 7.96
C PHE A 49 -0.40 -7.47 7.28
N VAL A 50 -0.62 -7.31 5.96
CA VAL A 50 -0.06 -6.20 5.17
C VAL A 50 -1.20 -5.36 4.58
N LEU A 51 -1.27 -4.10 4.98
CA LEU A 51 -2.07 -3.09 4.30
C LEU A 51 -1.22 -2.43 3.22
N ASP A 52 -1.53 -2.68 1.94
CA ASP A 52 -0.75 -2.17 0.82
C ASP A 52 -1.34 -0.87 0.27
N LEU A 53 -0.69 0.25 0.59
CA LEU A 53 -1.04 1.57 0.08
C LEU A 53 -0.14 2.03 -1.07
N ARG A 54 0.77 1.18 -1.56
CA ARG A 54 1.70 1.56 -2.65
C ARG A 54 0.90 1.89 -3.92
N SER A 55 1.50 2.66 -4.82
CA SER A 55 0.97 2.73 -6.19
C SER A 55 1.33 1.46 -6.95
N GLU A 56 0.54 1.10 -7.95
CA GLU A 56 0.67 -0.17 -8.69
C GLU A 56 2.08 -0.39 -9.26
N ALA A 57 2.73 0.68 -9.75
CA ALA A 57 4.12 0.60 -10.23
C ALA A 57 5.11 0.14 -9.14
N TYR A 58 4.88 0.50 -7.87
CA TYR A 58 5.70 0.05 -6.74
C TYR A 58 5.26 -1.30 -6.18
N VAL A 59 3.97 -1.66 -6.28
CA VAL A 59 3.50 -3.03 -5.99
C VAL A 59 4.23 -4.02 -6.91
N ALA A 60 4.38 -3.67 -8.19
CA ALA A 60 5.07 -4.50 -9.16
C ALA A 60 6.56 -4.74 -8.85
N LEU A 61 7.21 -3.88 -8.06
CA LEU A 61 8.60 -4.07 -7.62
C LEU A 61 8.72 -5.11 -6.50
N GLY A 62 7.62 -5.52 -5.88
CA GLY A 62 7.62 -6.47 -4.78
C GLY A 62 6.19 -6.82 -4.39
N PRO A 63 5.53 -7.70 -5.14
CA PRO A 63 4.21 -8.19 -4.80
C PRO A 63 4.19 -8.76 -3.38
N VAL A 64 3.09 -8.58 -2.67
CA VAL A 64 2.91 -9.26 -1.39
C VAL A 64 2.72 -10.76 -1.67
N PRO A 65 3.43 -11.66 -0.98
CA PRO A 65 3.22 -13.10 -1.12
C PRO A 65 1.76 -13.48 -0.84
N SER A 66 1.16 -14.37 -1.63
CA SER A 66 -0.25 -14.78 -1.51
C SER A 66 -0.61 -15.44 -0.17
N GLU A 67 0.37 -16.02 0.51
CA GLU A 67 0.25 -16.64 1.83
C GLU A 67 0.26 -15.61 2.97
N VAL A 68 0.65 -14.36 2.68
CA VAL A 68 0.59 -13.26 3.64
C VAL A 68 -0.78 -12.59 3.51
N ALA A 69 -1.56 -12.60 4.59
CA ALA A 69 -2.83 -11.90 4.65
C ALA A 69 -2.60 -10.42 4.32
N SER A 70 -3.29 -9.92 3.31
CA SER A 70 -3.08 -8.54 2.84
C SER A 70 -4.33 -7.94 2.23
N ALA A 71 -4.35 -6.61 2.18
CA ALA A 71 -5.38 -5.85 1.50
C ALA A 71 -4.75 -4.68 0.74
N TYR A 72 -5.07 -4.55 -0.54
CA TYR A 72 -4.66 -3.41 -1.35
C TYR A 72 -5.67 -2.27 -1.23
N VAL A 73 -5.21 -1.06 -0.93
CA VAL A 73 -6.11 0.10 -0.74
C VAL A 73 -6.30 0.85 -2.07
N ARG A 74 -7.55 0.94 -2.50
CA ARG A 74 -8.00 1.87 -3.55
C ARG A 74 -8.66 3.09 -2.92
N VAL A 75 -8.47 4.26 -3.52
CA VAL A 75 -9.15 5.48 -3.08
C VAL A 75 -10.27 5.79 -4.06
N VAL A 76 -11.47 5.94 -3.54
CA VAL A 76 -12.69 6.08 -4.31
C VAL A 76 -13.57 7.21 -3.77
N THR A 77 -14.47 7.71 -4.61
CA THR A 77 -15.63 8.50 -4.20
C THR A 77 -16.92 7.76 -4.50
N ILE A 78 -17.96 8.07 -3.73
CA ILE A 78 -19.32 7.66 -4.02
C ILE A 78 -20.01 8.85 -4.72
N GLY A 79 -20.47 8.65 -5.95
CA GLY A 79 -21.23 9.66 -6.67
C GLY A 79 -22.65 9.82 -6.10
N GLU A 80 -23.35 10.86 -6.56
CA GLU A 80 -24.75 11.11 -6.18
C GLU A 80 -25.69 9.95 -6.58
N ASP A 81 -25.30 9.18 -7.59
CA ASP A 81 -25.96 7.95 -8.05
C ASP A 81 -25.60 6.71 -7.20
N GLY A 82 -24.82 6.88 -6.13
CA GLY A 82 -24.31 5.79 -5.30
C GLY A 82 -23.16 5.00 -5.94
N ALA A 83 -22.73 5.34 -7.16
CA ALA A 83 -21.70 4.58 -7.85
C ALA A 83 -20.29 4.92 -7.32
N THR A 84 -19.51 3.88 -7.03
CA THR A 84 -18.12 4.00 -6.59
C THR A 84 -17.20 4.29 -7.77
N ARG A 85 -16.39 5.35 -7.67
CA ARG A 85 -15.48 5.80 -8.74
C ARG A 85 -14.07 6.01 -8.20
N ALA A 86 -13.08 5.46 -8.89
CA ALA A 86 -11.67 5.63 -8.50
C ALA A 86 -11.21 7.08 -8.71
N LEU A 87 -10.51 7.66 -7.72
CA LEU A 87 -9.96 9.01 -7.80
C LEU A 87 -8.44 9.02 -7.97
N ASN A 88 -7.96 9.40 -9.16
CA ASN A 88 -6.53 9.42 -9.43
C ASN A 88 -5.78 10.58 -8.73
N HIS A 89 -6.38 11.77 -8.64
CA HIS A 89 -5.73 12.95 -8.04
C HIS A 89 -5.71 12.92 -6.50
N PHE A 90 -6.79 12.42 -5.87
CA PHE A 90 -6.90 12.36 -4.39
C PHE A 90 -6.26 11.13 -3.78
N ASN A 91 -5.88 10.12 -4.59
CA ASN A 91 -5.27 8.87 -4.15
C ASN A 91 -4.14 9.07 -3.14
N LYS A 92 -3.20 9.97 -3.43
CA LYS A 92 -2.03 10.20 -2.57
C LYS A 92 -2.41 10.90 -1.26
N HIS A 93 -3.31 11.88 -1.33
CA HIS A 93 -3.75 12.62 -0.15
C HIS A 93 -4.56 11.71 0.78
N GLY A 94 -5.54 10.97 0.26
CA GLY A 94 -6.36 10.03 1.04
C GLY A 94 -5.51 8.97 1.73
N LYS A 95 -4.60 8.32 1.00
CA LYS A 95 -3.65 7.35 1.57
C LYS A 95 -2.75 7.97 2.64
N GLY A 96 -2.25 9.19 2.42
CA GLY A 96 -1.46 9.93 3.40
C GLY A 96 -2.23 10.23 4.69
N THR A 97 -3.48 10.69 4.57
CA THR A 97 -4.38 10.94 5.71
C THR A 97 -4.67 9.67 6.49
N LEU A 98 -4.92 8.54 5.80
CA LEU A 98 -5.09 7.23 6.44
C LEU A 98 -3.84 6.80 7.23
N VAL A 99 -2.65 6.85 6.61
CA VAL A 99 -1.39 6.48 7.30
C VAL A 99 -1.13 7.40 8.50
N ARG A 100 -1.42 8.71 8.37
CA ARG A 100 -1.32 9.64 9.48
C ARG A 100 -2.22 9.21 10.65
N ARG A 101 -3.49 8.90 10.39
CA ARG A 101 -4.44 8.46 11.43
C ARG A 101 -3.99 7.17 12.11
N LEU A 102 -3.49 6.20 11.35
CA LEU A 102 -2.90 4.97 11.88
C LEU A 102 -1.71 5.27 12.81
N ALA A 103 -0.83 6.19 12.42
CA ALA A 103 0.33 6.58 13.22
C ALA A 103 -0.04 7.37 14.50
N GLU A 104 -1.07 8.21 14.44
CA GLU A 104 -1.58 9.00 15.57
C GLU A 104 -2.32 8.11 16.60
N THR A 105 -3.16 7.19 16.14
CA THR A 105 -4.02 6.36 17.00
C THR A 105 -3.38 5.04 17.42
N ARG A 106 -2.38 4.55 16.68
CA ARG A 106 -1.56 3.35 16.97
C ARG A 106 -2.39 2.09 17.32
N PRO A 107 -3.39 1.72 16.49
CA PRO A 107 -4.19 0.54 16.77
C PRO A 107 -3.36 -0.73 16.58
N ARG A 108 -3.77 -1.82 17.26
CA ARG A 108 -3.23 -3.15 17.01
C ARG A 108 -4.08 -3.83 15.94
N ILE A 109 -3.62 -3.75 14.69
CA ILE A 109 -4.32 -4.32 13.53
C ILE A 109 -3.49 -5.50 13.03
N ALA A 110 -4.06 -6.70 13.16
CA ALA A 110 -3.44 -7.94 12.69
C ALA A 110 -4.29 -8.66 11.64
N THR A 111 -5.47 -8.12 11.30
CA THR A 111 -6.37 -8.68 10.28
C THR A 111 -7.16 -7.57 9.57
N ARG A 112 -7.82 -7.94 8.47
CA ARG A 112 -8.72 -7.06 7.73
C ARG A 112 -9.92 -6.61 8.58
N GLU A 113 -10.48 -7.50 9.37
CA GLU A 113 -11.63 -7.23 10.24
C GLU A 113 -11.25 -6.24 11.34
N ALA A 114 -10.06 -6.39 11.92
CA ALA A 114 -9.54 -5.45 12.91
C ALA A 114 -9.29 -4.05 12.31
N LEU A 115 -8.88 -3.99 11.04
CA LEU A 115 -8.72 -2.73 10.31
C LEU A 115 -10.07 -2.02 10.11
N LEU A 116 -11.10 -2.74 9.66
CA LEU A 116 -12.44 -2.18 9.44
C LEU A 116 -13.05 -1.69 10.76
N ALA A 117 -12.96 -2.50 11.83
CA ALA A 117 -13.44 -2.11 13.15
C ALA A 117 -12.73 -0.86 13.70
N TRP A 118 -11.41 -0.75 13.51
CA TRP A 118 -10.68 0.47 13.87
C TRP A 118 -11.16 1.67 13.04
N ALA A 119 -11.35 1.49 11.73
CA ALA A 119 -11.73 2.57 10.83
C ALA A 119 -13.07 3.22 11.23
N GLU A 120 -14.05 2.41 11.62
CA GLU A 120 -15.33 2.89 12.17
C GLU A 120 -15.13 3.81 13.38
N THR A 121 -14.29 3.42 14.33
CA THR A 121 -14.01 4.23 15.53
C THR A 121 -13.15 5.47 15.24
N ALA A 122 -12.36 5.43 14.17
CA ALA A 122 -11.43 6.48 13.78
C ALA A 122 -12.05 7.51 12.81
N GLY A 123 -13.32 7.35 12.45
CA GLY A 123 -14.00 8.22 11.46
C GLY A 123 -13.39 8.08 10.07
N VAL A 124 -12.89 6.90 9.72
CA VAL A 124 -12.36 6.57 8.40
C VAL A 124 -13.34 5.63 7.71
N THR A 125 -13.85 6.03 6.55
CA THR A 125 -14.76 5.19 5.77
C THR A 125 -13.97 4.19 4.93
N LEU A 126 -13.90 2.95 5.39
CA LEU A 126 -13.38 1.81 4.63
C LEU A 126 -14.52 0.86 4.30
N GLN A 127 -14.55 0.36 3.06
CA GLN A 127 -15.52 -0.65 2.63
C GLN A 127 -14.85 -1.74 1.80
N ASP A 128 -15.56 -2.85 1.62
CA ASP A 128 -15.11 -3.94 0.78
C ASP A 128 -15.07 -3.50 -0.70
N GLY A 129 -13.90 -3.67 -1.33
CA GLY A 129 -13.71 -3.46 -2.76
C GLY A 129 -13.75 -4.78 -3.54
N ALA A 130 -12.98 -4.85 -4.63
CA ALA A 130 -12.75 -6.13 -5.33
C ALA A 130 -12.05 -7.16 -4.40
N PRO A 131 -12.03 -8.46 -4.76
CA PRO A 131 -11.34 -9.47 -3.95
C PRO A 131 -9.88 -9.09 -3.66
N GLY A 132 -9.52 -9.04 -2.38
CA GLY A 132 -8.19 -8.61 -1.91
C GLY A 132 -8.00 -7.09 -1.79
N GLU A 133 -9.03 -6.31 -2.05
CA GLU A 133 -9.00 -4.85 -2.00
C GLU A 133 -9.91 -4.29 -0.89
N ILE A 134 -9.55 -3.09 -0.45
CA ILE A 134 -10.35 -2.24 0.43
C ILE A 134 -10.44 -0.87 -0.22
N ASP A 135 -11.66 -0.36 -0.29
CA ASP A 135 -11.94 0.97 -0.78
C ASP A 135 -11.91 1.96 0.40
N LEU A 136 -10.99 2.93 0.30
CA LEU A 136 -10.98 4.13 1.12
C LEU A 136 -11.85 5.18 0.45
N VAL A 137 -12.98 5.49 1.06
CA VAL A 137 -13.91 6.52 0.58
C VAL A 137 -13.44 7.88 1.08
N VAL A 138 -13.28 8.84 0.17
CA VAL A 138 -12.85 10.23 0.45
C VAL A 138 -13.81 11.27 -0.10
#